data_AF-A0A1Q5QCG8-F1
#
_entry.id   AF-A0A1Q5QCG8-F1
#
_cell.length_a   1.000
_cell.length_b   1.000
_cell.length_c   1.000
_cell.angle_alpha   90.00
_cell.angle_beta   90.00
_cell.angle_gamma   90.00
#
_symmetry.space_group_name_H-M   'P 1'
#
loop_
_entity.id
_entity.type
_entity.pdbx_description
1 polymer ?
#
loop_
_entity_poly.entity_id
_entity_poly.type
_entity_poly.pdbx_seq_one_letter_code
_entity_poly.pdbx_strand_id
1 'polypeptide(L)'
;MKLSTSLILSGLSLVSASPLKRVVTNTTSTITPPVGKWFDRFVVIVLENTNKDVTFGNPYFLNLTNMGMTLGNYHGTAHPSQPNYITMVSNTLSAGVYDDADHNSTEMSIIDLFEPAGITWKAYMEGYTPLADGGCNPITEDKSTLYVRKHNPFMSFDNIRNNTARCQNIVNAEENFAKDVALGAKAPMYMFYSPNLDNDAHNTDIPFAVNNTQYLIDTMLLNEEFMRNTLILLTFDENNIYINDNFGLPNLIYTVALGNDTIKCYDCVDQQYYDHFSQVVTLERNWNLSTIPQPDGSGEGMDMWWRPFGQLRAADDNICAYAPCSEYYDGKSPAPSDGNWEDQDY
;
A
#
# COMPACT_ATOMS: atom_id res chain seq x y z
N MET A 1 63.82 -69.29 30.09
CA MET A 1 63.01 -68.11 30.47
C MET A 1 63.71 -66.86 29.95
N LYS A 2 63.19 -66.26 28.88
CA LYS A 2 63.63 -64.96 28.35
C LYS A 2 62.41 -64.05 28.35
N LEU A 3 62.43 -62.97 29.14
CA LEU A 3 61.44 -61.90 29.06
C LEU A 3 62.00 -60.81 28.15
N SER A 4 61.26 -60.49 27.10
CA SER A 4 61.49 -59.37 26.19
C SER A 4 60.67 -58.16 26.64
N THR A 5 61.34 -57.08 27.00
CA THR A 5 60.77 -55.76 27.26
C THR A 5 60.56 -55.00 25.94
N SER A 6 59.34 -54.54 25.70
CA SER A 6 59.03 -53.64 24.58
C SER A 6 58.98 -52.20 25.09
N LEU A 7 59.80 -51.32 24.52
CA LEU A 7 59.77 -49.87 24.71
C LEU A 7 58.76 -49.27 23.71
N ILE A 8 57.75 -48.55 24.20
CA ILE A 8 56.85 -47.74 23.37
C ILE A 8 57.43 -46.32 23.29
N LEU A 9 57.77 -45.89 22.08
CA LEU A 9 58.26 -44.53 21.79
C LEU A 9 57.06 -43.65 21.41
N SER A 10 56.63 -42.76 22.30
CA SER A 10 55.60 -41.76 22.02
C SER A 10 56.23 -40.53 21.36
N GLY A 11 55.99 -40.34 20.06
CA GLY A 11 56.34 -39.12 19.34
C GLY A 11 55.32 -38.02 19.60
N LEU A 12 55.73 -36.92 20.24
CA LEU A 12 54.95 -35.68 20.28
C LEU A 12 55.19 -34.90 18.99
N SER A 13 54.17 -34.76 18.14
CA SER A 13 54.13 -33.79 17.05
C SER A 13 53.59 -32.45 17.57
N LEU A 14 54.44 -31.43 17.63
CA LEU A 14 54.04 -30.04 17.87
C LEU A 14 53.35 -29.49 16.61
N VAL A 15 52.03 -29.35 16.66
CA VAL A 15 51.27 -28.63 15.63
C VAL A 15 51.29 -27.15 16.01
N SER A 16 52.01 -26.33 15.26
CA SER A 16 51.96 -24.88 15.36
C SER A 16 50.61 -24.38 14.83
N ALA A 17 49.70 -23.99 15.73
CA ALA A 17 48.47 -23.31 15.34
C ALA A 17 48.80 -21.88 14.90
N SER A 18 48.74 -21.61 13.59
CA SER A 18 48.72 -20.25 13.07
C SER A 18 47.33 -19.66 13.30
N PRO A 19 47.19 -18.47 13.90
CA PRO A 19 45.89 -17.84 14.03
C PRO A 19 45.39 -17.42 12.65
N LEU A 20 44.34 -18.07 12.16
CA LEU A 20 43.57 -17.59 11.02
C LEU A 20 42.95 -16.25 11.42
N LYS A 21 43.52 -15.15 10.91
CA LYS A 21 42.85 -13.85 10.92
C LYS A 21 41.57 -13.99 10.10
N ARG A 22 40.43 -14.08 10.77
CA ARG A 22 39.11 -13.91 10.16
C ARG A 22 39.04 -12.49 9.62
N VAL A 23 39.29 -12.32 8.34
CA VAL A 23 38.99 -11.08 7.63
C VAL A 23 37.47 -11.01 7.57
N VAL A 24 36.88 -10.26 8.50
CA VAL A 24 35.48 -9.84 8.38
C VAL A 24 35.48 -8.77 7.29
N THR A 25 35.24 -9.17 6.05
CA THR A 25 34.87 -8.21 5.01
C THR A 25 33.49 -7.69 5.37
N ASN A 26 33.43 -6.53 6.03
CA ASN A 26 32.22 -5.69 6.04
C ASN A 26 32.00 -5.21 4.61
N THR A 27 31.47 -6.10 3.77
CA THR A 27 30.81 -5.70 2.54
C THR A 27 29.47 -5.14 2.97
N THR A 28 29.44 -3.84 3.27
CA THR A 28 28.20 -3.08 3.14
C THR A 28 27.83 -3.15 1.66
N SER A 29 27.12 -4.20 1.25
CA SER A 29 26.45 -4.20 -0.04
C SER A 29 25.48 -3.04 0.03
N THR A 30 25.78 -1.96 -0.68
CA THR A 30 24.79 -0.94 -0.99
C THR A 30 23.72 -1.63 -1.81
N ILE A 31 22.68 -2.13 -1.15
CA ILE A 31 21.49 -2.68 -1.82
C ILE A 31 20.98 -1.53 -2.67
N THR A 32 21.15 -1.66 -3.98
CA THR A 32 20.57 -0.69 -4.92
C THR A 32 19.06 -0.90 -4.85
N PRO A 33 18.26 0.17 -4.66
CA PRO A 33 16.80 0.03 -4.62
C PRO A 33 16.31 -0.74 -5.86
N PRO A 34 15.36 -1.67 -5.71
CA PRO A 34 14.87 -2.42 -6.85
C PRO A 34 14.12 -1.48 -7.81
N VAL A 35 14.33 -1.68 -9.11
CA VAL A 35 13.55 -1.00 -10.15
C VAL A 35 12.29 -1.80 -10.38
N GLY A 36 11.14 -1.13 -10.37
CA GLY A 36 9.88 -1.81 -10.62
C GLY A 36 9.60 -2.01 -12.12
N LYS A 37 8.69 -2.94 -12.40
CA LYS A 37 8.23 -3.22 -13.76
C LYS A 37 7.47 -2.04 -14.37
N TRP A 38 6.62 -1.40 -13.57
CA TRP A 38 5.75 -0.30 -13.98
C TRP A 38 6.04 1.01 -13.24
N PHE A 39 6.43 0.92 -11.97
CA PHE A 39 6.73 2.09 -11.14
C PHE A 39 7.85 1.77 -10.14
N ASP A 40 8.66 2.77 -9.80
CA ASP A 40 9.65 2.65 -8.73
C ASP A 40 9.04 3.04 -7.38
N ARG A 41 7.93 3.79 -7.40
CA ARG A 41 7.21 4.25 -6.21
C ARG A 41 5.71 4.07 -6.34
N PHE A 42 5.10 3.61 -5.26
CA PHE A 42 3.67 3.49 -5.10
C PHE A 42 3.21 4.30 -3.88
N VAL A 43 2.22 5.15 -4.09
CA VAL A 43 1.52 5.87 -3.03
C VAL A 43 0.07 5.42 -3.03
N VAL A 44 -0.46 5.04 -1.88
CA VAL A 44 -1.91 4.84 -1.70
C VAL A 44 -2.42 5.84 -0.67
N ILE A 45 -3.51 6.52 -1.02
CA ILE A 45 -4.30 7.37 -0.12
C ILE A 45 -5.67 6.71 -0.01
N VAL A 46 -6.09 6.42 1.22
CA VAL A 46 -7.38 5.79 1.51
C VAL A 46 -8.28 6.81 2.21
N LEU A 47 -9.39 7.15 1.57
CA LEU A 47 -10.50 7.92 2.16
C LEU A 47 -11.59 6.95 2.62
N GLU A 48 -12.68 7.47 3.19
CA GLU A 48 -13.62 6.67 3.97
C GLU A 48 -15.07 6.72 3.44
N ASN A 49 -15.72 5.55 3.48
CA ASN A 49 -17.17 5.26 3.43
C ASN A 49 -18.05 6.17 2.55
N THR A 50 -17.77 6.27 1.26
CA THR A 50 -18.62 7.01 0.33
C THR A 50 -18.97 6.20 -0.92
N ASN A 51 -20.25 6.25 -1.32
CA ASN A 51 -20.69 5.68 -2.59
C ASN A 51 -19.96 6.36 -3.75
N LYS A 52 -19.42 5.55 -4.68
CA LYS A 52 -18.69 6.01 -5.85
C LYS A 52 -19.31 7.25 -6.52
N ASP A 53 -20.62 7.23 -6.79
CA ASP A 53 -21.31 8.30 -7.53
C ASP A 53 -21.36 9.63 -6.77
N VAL A 54 -21.42 9.60 -5.43
CA VAL A 54 -21.33 10.80 -4.59
C VAL A 54 -19.97 11.46 -4.77
N THR A 55 -18.90 10.66 -4.78
CA THR A 55 -17.53 11.17 -5.01
C THR A 55 -17.38 11.72 -6.42
N PHE A 56 -17.91 11.05 -7.45
CA PHE A 56 -17.91 11.58 -8.84
C PHE A 56 -18.67 12.89 -8.99
N GLY A 57 -19.70 13.13 -8.18
CA GLY A 57 -20.44 14.39 -8.15
C GLY A 57 -19.61 15.59 -7.68
N ASN A 58 -18.47 15.36 -7.01
CA ASN A 58 -17.60 16.44 -6.57
C ASN A 58 -16.64 16.90 -7.70
N PRO A 59 -16.56 18.21 -8.02
CA PRO A 59 -15.74 18.71 -9.12
C PRO A 59 -14.25 18.40 -9.03
N TYR A 60 -13.68 18.34 -7.82
CA TYR A 60 -12.27 18.05 -7.64
C TYR A 60 -11.96 16.59 -8.00
N PHE A 61 -12.71 15.65 -7.43
CA PHE A 61 -12.57 14.22 -7.74
C PHE A 61 -12.89 13.91 -9.21
N LEU A 62 -13.89 14.57 -9.80
CA LEU A 62 -14.14 14.46 -11.23
C LEU A 62 -12.93 14.93 -12.04
N ASN A 63 -12.30 16.05 -11.68
CA ASN A 63 -11.14 16.56 -12.39
C ASN A 63 -9.92 15.62 -12.31
N LEU A 64 -9.73 14.90 -11.20
CA LEU A 64 -8.66 13.90 -11.09
C LEU A 64 -8.78 12.79 -12.14
N THR A 65 -10.00 12.47 -12.58
CA THR A 65 -10.21 11.46 -13.64
C THR A 65 -9.68 11.91 -14.99
N ASN A 66 -9.71 13.22 -15.28
CA ASN A 66 -9.09 13.78 -16.48
C ASN A 66 -7.55 13.72 -16.42
N MET A 67 -6.99 13.73 -15.20
CA MET A 67 -5.55 13.72 -14.96
C MET A 67 -4.96 12.33 -14.82
N GLY A 68 -5.78 11.29 -14.83
CA GLY A 68 -5.31 9.92 -14.70
C GLY A 68 -6.28 8.91 -15.29
N MET A 69 -6.29 7.73 -14.68
CA MET A 69 -7.11 6.61 -15.10
C MET A 69 -8.05 6.22 -13.97
N THR A 70 -9.35 6.23 -14.25
CA THR A 70 -10.36 5.70 -13.34
C THR A 70 -10.37 4.17 -13.38
N LEU A 71 -10.34 3.54 -12.21
CA LEU A 71 -10.61 2.10 -12.06
C LEU A 71 -12.11 1.94 -11.83
N GLY A 72 -12.87 1.83 -12.92
CA GLY A 72 -14.33 1.99 -12.93
C GLY A 72 -15.10 0.86 -12.24
N ASN A 73 -14.47 -0.30 -12.06
CA ASN A 73 -15.05 -1.49 -11.43
C ASN A 73 -14.20 -1.96 -10.24
N TYR A 74 -13.74 -1.00 -9.42
CA TYR A 74 -12.98 -1.24 -8.20
C TYR A 74 -13.91 -1.33 -6.99
N HIS A 75 -13.77 -2.40 -6.20
CA HIS A 75 -14.59 -2.67 -5.02
C HIS A 75 -13.78 -2.64 -3.72
N GLY A 76 -14.41 -2.21 -2.63
CA GLY A 76 -13.96 -2.59 -1.29
C GLY A 76 -14.13 -4.10 -1.10
N THR A 77 -13.30 -4.68 -0.25
CA THR A 77 -13.24 -6.14 -0.02
C THR A 77 -14.22 -6.63 1.05
N ALA A 78 -14.65 -5.75 1.94
CA ALA A 78 -15.44 -6.10 3.10
C ALA A 78 -16.23 -4.89 3.62
N HIS A 79 -17.06 -5.15 4.62
CA HIS A 79 -17.56 -4.19 5.59
C HIS A 79 -17.38 -4.81 6.99
N PRO A 80 -16.86 -4.10 8.01
CA PRO A 80 -16.56 -2.67 8.01
C PRO A 80 -15.14 -2.29 7.54
N SER A 81 -14.73 -1.04 7.79
CA SER A 81 -13.49 -0.40 7.33
C SER A 81 -12.23 -1.20 7.60
N GLN A 82 -11.95 -1.61 8.85
CA GLN A 82 -10.66 -2.21 9.23
C GLN A 82 -10.27 -3.43 8.36
N PRO A 83 -11.18 -4.38 8.08
CA PRO A 83 -10.98 -5.43 7.09
C PRO A 83 -10.40 -4.98 5.73
N ASN A 84 -10.83 -3.83 5.20
CA ASN A 84 -10.35 -3.29 3.93
C ASN A 84 -8.89 -2.81 4.02
N TYR A 85 -8.58 -2.03 5.05
CA TYR A 85 -7.21 -1.56 5.31
C TYR A 85 -6.23 -2.73 5.49
N ILE A 86 -6.62 -3.77 6.24
CA ILE A 86 -5.76 -4.95 6.44
C ILE A 86 -5.53 -5.69 5.13
N THR A 87 -6.58 -5.85 4.31
CA THR A 87 -6.49 -6.53 3.00
C THR A 87 -5.51 -5.83 2.06
N MET A 88 -5.39 -4.50 2.11
CA MET A 88 -4.41 -3.75 1.30
C MET A 88 -2.94 -4.10 1.60
N VAL A 89 -2.66 -4.82 2.69
CA VAL A 89 -1.31 -5.22 3.12
C VAL A 89 -1.17 -6.70 3.49
N SER A 90 -2.22 -7.53 3.32
CA SER A 90 -2.21 -8.98 3.58
C SER A 90 -2.56 -9.80 2.34
N ASN A 91 -2.33 -11.12 2.41
CA ASN A 91 -2.67 -12.06 1.33
C ASN A 91 -3.77 -13.08 1.72
N THR A 92 -4.34 -12.90 2.90
CA THR A 92 -5.54 -13.56 3.41
C THR A 92 -6.67 -12.54 3.43
N LEU A 93 -7.92 -13.01 3.47
CA LEU A 93 -9.07 -12.13 3.71
C LEU A 93 -8.91 -11.43 5.07
N SER A 94 -8.46 -10.18 5.03
CA SER A 94 -8.28 -9.29 6.18
C SER A 94 -7.47 -9.89 7.34
N ALA A 95 -6.55 -10.84 7.09
CA ALA A 95 -5.86 -11.59 8.14
C ALA A 95 -6.79 -12.20 9.20
N GLY A 96 -8.01 -12.59 8.78
CA GLY A 96 -9.04 -13.14 9.66
C GLY A 96 -9.82 -12.11 10.49
N VAL A 97 -9.67 -10.82 10.22
CA VAL A 97 -10.38 -9.73 10.89
C VAL A 97 -11.67 -9.36 10.13
N TYR A 98 -12.79 -9.24 10.84
CA TYR A 98 -14.11 -9.00 10.25
C TYR A 98 -14.91 -7.89 10.96
N ASP A 99 -14.26 -7.11 11.81
CA ASP A 99 -14.87 -5.99 12.54
C ASP A 99 -13.84 -4.87 12.78
N ASP A 100 -14.30 -3.75 13.36
CA ASP A 100 -13.49 -2.54 13.61
C ASP A 100 -12.80 -2.51 14.98
N ALA A 101 -12.88 -3.59 15.78
CA ALA A 101 -12.20 -3.67 17.06
C ALA A 101 -10.67 -3.75 16.89
N ASP A 102 -9.95 -3.63 18.00
CA ASP A 102 -8.50 -3.75 17.97
C ASP A 102 -8.06 -5.21 17.82
N HIS A 103 -7.58 -5.58 16.62
CA HIS A 103 -7.05 -6.92 16.34
C HIS A 103 -5.54 -6.97 16.22
N ASN A 104 -4.95 -8.11 16.59
CA ASN A 104 -3.54 -8.42 16.36
C ASN A 104 -3.43 -9.78 15.68
N SER A 105 -2.55 -9.88 14.70
CA SER A 105 -2.31 -11.07 13.89
C SER A 105 -0.82 -11.38 13.86
N THR A 106 -0.51 -12.68 13.85
CA THR A 106 0.86 -13.20 13.66
C THR A 106 1.18 -13.46 12.19
N GLU A 107 0.25 -13.17 11.28
CA GLU A 107 0.45 -13.29 9.85
C GLU A 107 1.53 -12.33 9.34
N MET A 108 2.04 -12.64 8.15
CA MET A 108 2.94 -11.72 7.44
C MET A 108 2.13 -10.68 6.68
N SER A 109 2.77 -9.54 6.45
CA SER A 109 2.26 -8.47 5.60
C SER A 109 3.16 -8.30 4.39
N ILE A 110 2.74 -7.45 3.45
CA ILE A 110 3.55 -7.08 2.28
C ILE A 110 4.92 -6.49 2.68
N ILE A 111 5.03 -5.93 3.89
CA ILE A 111 6.30 -5.40 4.43
C ILE A 111 7.36 -6.49 4.59
N ASP A 112 6.94 -7.72 4.90
CA ASP A 112 7.86 -8.86 5.03
C ASP A 112 8.49 -9.25 3.68
N LEU A 113 7.89 -8.84 2.57
CA LEU A 113 8.43 -8.99 1.23
C LEU A 113 9.27 -7.78 0.81
N PHE A 114 8.88 -6.59 1.25
CA PHE A 114 9.57 -5.33 0.91
C PHE A 114 10.97 -5.22 1.50
N GLU A 115 11.13 -5.48 2.79
CA GLU A 115 12.41 -5.24 3.47
C GLU A 115 13.56 -6.11 2.93
N PRO A 116 13.40 -7.43 2.70
CA PRO A 116 14.45 -8.25 2.09
C PRO A 116 14.76 -7.85 0.65
N ALA A 117 13.79 -7.29 -0.08
CA ALA A 117 13.96 -6.80 -1.45
C ALA A 117 14.60 -5.40 -1.53
N GLY A 118 14.79 -4.73 -0.38
CA GLY A 118 15.32 -3.35 -0.34
C GLY A 118 14.30 -2.28 -0.72
N ILE A 119 12.99 -2.60 -0.67
CA ILE A 119 11.91 -1.65 -0.89
C ILE A 119 11.68 -0.89 0.42
N THR A 120 11.87 0.43 0.39
CA THR A 120 11.61 1.28 1.55
C THR A 120 10.11 1.56 1.66
N TRP A 121 9.60 1.59 2.88
CA TRP A 121 8.18 1.81 3.14
C TRP A 121 7.98 2.83 4.25
N LYS A 122 6.87 3.57 4.19
CA LYS A 122 6.42 4.42 5.29
C LYS A 122 4.90 4.55 5.28
N ALA A 123 4.32 4.54 6.47
CA ALA A 123 2.90 4.72 6.73
C ALA A 123 2.69 6.08 7.40
N TYR A 124 1.98 6.96 6.73
CA TYR A 124 1.64 8.31 7.16
C TYR A 124 0.23 8.30 7.71
N MET A 125 0.14 8.42 9.02
CA MET A 125 -1.13 8.35 9.75
C MET A 125 -1.41 9.73 10.32
N GLU A 126 -2.41 10.42 9.79
CA GLU A 126 -2.75 11.77 10.25
C GLU A 126 -3.20 11.73 11.71
N GLY A 127 -2.67 12.64 12.51
CA GLY A 127 -2.93 12.68 13.95
C GLY A 127 -2.27 11.58 14.79
N TYR A 128 -1.56 10.62 14.18
CA TYR A 128 -0.84 9.59 14.93
C TYR A 128 0.34 10.20 15.70
N THR A 129 0.55 9.76 16.93
CA THR A 129 1.69 10.21 17.75
C THR A 129 2.56 9.01 18.15
N PRO A 130 3.72 8.81 17.51
CA PRO A 130 4.67 7.75 17.89
C PRO A 130 5.16 7.90 19.33
N LEU A 131 5.59 6.79 19.96
CA LEU A 131 6.18 6.84 21.29
C LEU A 131 7.58 7.47 21.23
N ALA A 132 7.96 8.16 22.30
CA ALA A 132 9.25 8.86 22.39
C ALA A 132 10.48 7.92 22.31
N ASP A 133 10.30 6.63 22.61
CA ASP A 133 11.34 5.60 22.49
C ASP A 133 11.41 4.96 21.08
N GLY A 134 10.59 5.44 20.13
CA GLY A 134 10.48 4.92 18.78
C GLY A 134 9.58 3.68 18.65
N GLY A 135 8.97 3.22 19.74
CA GLY A 135 7.97 2.16 19.69
C GLY A 135 6.67 2.62 19.04
N CYS A 136 5.88 1.67 18.57
CA CYS A 136 4.53 1.92 18.10
C CYS A 136 3.68 2.34 19.30
N ASN A 137 2.95 3.44 19.16
CA ASN A 137 1.89 3.80 20.08
C ASN A 137 0.65 2.92 19.81
N PRO A 138 0.22 2.05 20.74
CA PRO A 138 -0.91 1.14 20.54
C PRO A 138 -2.27 1.80 20.82
N ILE A 139 -2.34 3.13 20.79
CA ILE A 139 -3.58 3.87 21.02
C ILE A 139 -4.66 3.46 20.02
N THR A 140 -5.85 3.13 20.53
CA THR A 140 -7.03 2.80 19.71
C THR A 140 -7.56 4.02 18.97
N GLU A 141 -7.63 5.16 19.66
CA GLU A 141 -8.14 6.42 19.14
C GLU A 141 -7.50 7.59 19.88
N ASP A 142 -7.12 8.64 19.17
CA ASP A 142 -6.83 9.96 19.75
C ASP A 142 -7.94 10.94 19.38
N LYS A 143 -8.78 11.29 20.34
CA LYS A 143 -9.94 12.19 20.11
C LYS A 143 -9.56 13.63 19.78
N SER A 144 -8.32 14.04 20.07
CA SER A 144 -7.86 15.40 19.82
C SER A 144 -7.35 15.57 18.39
N THR A 145 -6.73 14.52 17.84
CA THR A 145 -6.19 14.51 16.48
C THR A 145 -7.05 13.71 15.50
N LEU A 146 -8.07 13.02 16.02
CA LEU A 146 -9.02 12.17 15.30
C LEU A 146 -8.38 10.95 14.62
N TYR A 147 -7.18 10.56 15.08
CA TYR A 147 -6.55 9.31 14.65
C TYR A 147 -7.33 8.12 15.20
N VAL A 148 -7.51 7.09 14.37
CA VAL A 148 -8.04 5.78 14.77
C VAL A 148 -7.13 4.65 14.30
N ARG A 149 -6.94 3.64 15.16
CA ARG A 149 -6.12 2.46 14.84
C ARG A 149 -6.71 1.63 13.71
N LYS A 150 -8.03 1.63 13.54
CA LYS A 150 -8.71 0.85 12.49
C LYS A 150 -8.29 1.23 11.07
N HIS A 151 -7.81 2.46 10.85
CA HIS A 151 -7.31 2.91 9.52
C HIS A 151 -5.78 2.73 9.38
N ASN A 152 -5.12 2.12 10.37
CA ASN A 152 -3.69 1.84 10.37
C ASN A 152 -3.44 0.32 10.37
N PRO A 153 -3.42 -0.32 9.19
CA PRO A 153 -3.39 -1.78 9.12
C PRO A 153 -2.09 -2.37 9.67
N PHE A 154 -0.99 -1.62 9.64
CA PHE A 154 0.32 -2.04 10.14
C PHE A 154 0.30 -2.30 11.65
N MET A 155 -0.59 -1.64 12.39
CA MET A 155 -0.75 -1.87 13.83
C MET A 155 -1.38 -3.23 14.16
N SER A 156 -1.98 -3.91 13.18
CA SER A 156 -2.59 -5.23 13.34
C SER A 156 -1.60 -6.38 13.22
N PHE A 157 -0.34 -6.16 12.80
CA PHE A 157 0.64 -7.23 12.61
C PHE A 157 1.71 -7.24 13.70
N ASP A 158 1.82 -8.33 14.46
CA ASP A 158 2.71 -8.46 15.61
C ASP A 158 4.20 -8.26 15.27
N ASN A 159 4.62 -8.67 14.08
CA ASN A 159 5.98 -8.48 13.60
C ASN A 159 6.31 -7.02 13.24
N ILE A 160 5.31 -6.15 13.13
CA ILE A 160 5.45 -4.70 12.97
C ILE A 160 5.28 -4.01 14.33
N ARG A 161 4.12 -4.16 14.99
CA ARG A 161 3.79 -3.42 16.23
C ARG A 161 4.74 -3.68 17.40
N ASN A 162 5.39 -4.84 17.43
CA ASN A 162 6.36 -5.20 18.47
C ASN A 162 7.82 -5.01 18.02
N ASN A 163 8.05 -4.38 16.87
CA ASN A 163 9.38 -4.13 16.31
C ASN A 163 9.64 -2.61 16.19
N THR A 164 10.46 -2.09 17.09
CA THR A 164 10.81 -0.65 17.13
C THR A 164 11.30 -0.11 15.79
N ALA A 165 12.09 -0.86 15.02
CA ALA A 165 12.59 -0.40 13.73
C ALA A 165 11.47 -0.25 12.68
N ARG A 166 10.50 -1.17 12.69
CA ARG A 166 9.32 -1.07 11.81
C ARG A 166 8.33 -0.01 12.30
N CYS A 167 8.19 0.16 13.61
CA CYS A 167 7.38 1.23 14.20
C CYS A 167 7.85 2.62 13.81
N GLN A 168 9.15 2.83 13.59
CA GLN A 168 9.70 4.09 13.10
C GLN A 168 9.27 4.44 11.67
N ASN A 169 8.70 3.48 10.92
CA ASN A 169 8.07 3.72 9.62
C ASN A 169 6.57 4.05 9.72
N ILE A 170 5.96 3.99 10.91
CA ILE A 170 4.60 4.47 11.15
C ILE A 170 4.71 5.84 11.80
N VAL A 171 4.37 6.89 11.04
CA VAL A 171 4.71 8.26 11.41
C VAL A 171 3.48 9.16 11.45
N ASN A 172 3.59 10.25 12.19
CA ASN A 172 2.67 11.38 12.07
C ASN A 172 2.74 11.93 10.64
N ALA A 173 1.60 11.98 9.95
CA ALA A 173 1.56 12.38 8.54
C ALA A 173 1.95 13.84 8.33
N GLU A 174 1.43 14.74 9.15
CA GLU A 174 1.61 16.18 9.09
C GLU A 174 3.09 16.58 9.22
N GLU A 175 3.83 15.85 10.05
CA GLU A 175 5.24 16.10 10.26
C GLU A 175 6.16 15.54 9.16
N ASN A 176 5.74 14.52 8.41
CA ASN A 176 6.64 13.69 7.62
C ASN A 176 6.31 13.63 6.12
N PHE A 177 5.04 13.65 5.72
CA PHE A 177 4.63 13.37 4.34
C PHE A 177 5.28 14.32 3.32
N ALA A 178 5.05 15.63 3.47
CA ALA A 178 5.60 16.62 2.55
C ALA A 178 7.14 16.66 2.57
N LYS A 179 7.77 16.38 3.71
CA LYS A 179 9.24 16.32 3.82
C LYS A 179 9.81 15.15 3.02
N ASP A 180 9.15 13.99 3.09
CA ASP A 180 9.57 12.83 2.32
C ASP A 180 9.30 13.00 0.82
N VAL A 181 8.14 13.57 0.44
CA VAL A 181 7.87 13.92 -0.97
C VAL A 181 8.94 14.87 -1.52
N ALA A 182 9.38 15.86 -0.73
CA ALA A 182 10.45 16.78 -1.10
C ALA A 182 11.82 16.13 -1.35
N LEU A 183 12.01 14.86 -0.95
CA LEU A 183 13.22 14.09 -1.27
C LEU A 183 13.28 13.62 -2.74
N GLY A 184 12.19 13.78 -3.51
CA GLY A 184 12.10 13.42 -4.92
C GLY A 184 12.40 11.94 -5.13
N ALA A 185 13.39 11.61 -5.97
CA ALA A 185 13.83 10.25 -6.23
C ALA A 185 14.24 9.43 -4.99
N LYS A 186 14.54 10.10 -3.85
CA LYS A 186 14.92 9.43 -2.58
C LYS A 186 13.76 9.25 -1.59
N ALA A 187 12.55 9.67 -1.94
CA ALA A 187 11.37 9.41 -1.12
C ALA A 187 11.12 7.90 -0.98
N PRO A 188 10.42 7.44 0.09
CA PRO A 188 10.07 6.04 0.26
C PRO A 188 9.40 5.45 -0.98
N MET A 189 9.65 4.16 -1.25
CA MET A 189 9.12 3.47 -2.43
C MET A 189 7.67 3.04 -2.26
N TYR A 190 7.27 2.67 -1.04
CA TYR A 190 5.88 2.44 -0.69
C TYR A 190 5.43 3.45 0.36
N MET A 191 4.42 4.24 0.02
CA MET A 191 3.84 5.26 0.89
C MET A 191 2.36 4.97 1.10
N PHE A 192 1.96 4.65 2.33
CA PHE A 192 0.55 4.47 2.69
C PHE A 192 0.10 5.70 3.47
N TYR A 193 -0.92 6.41 3.02
CA TYR A 193 -1.46 7.58 3.69
C TYR A 193 -2.90 7.31 4.13
N SER A 194 -3.17 7.49 5.42
CA SER A 194 -4.53 7.54 5.97
C SER A 194 -4.75 8.91 6.60
N PRO A 195 -5.72 9.70 6.10
CA PRO A 195 -6.19 10.87 6.82
C PRO A 195 -6.87 10.48 8.14
N ASN A 196 -7.14 11.48 8.96
CA ASN A 196 -7.95 11.30 10.18
C ASN A 196 -9.44 11.31 9.84
N LEU A 197 -10.29 11.00 10.82
CA LEU A 197 -11.74 10.83 10.62
C LEU A 197 -12.47 12.05 10.02
N ASP A 198 -11.89 13.25 10.09
CA ASP A 198 -12.48 14.42 9.45
C ASP A 198 -12.01 14.56 8.01
N ASN A 199 -10.74 14.31 7.74
CA ASN A 199 -10.13 14.50 6.42
C ASN A 199 -10.30 13.30 5.48
N ASP A 200 -10.72 12.15 6.00
CA ASP A 200 -11.08 10.96 5.20
C ASP A 200 -12.56 10.97 4.75
N ALA A 201 -13.35 11.96 5.20
CA ALA A 201 -14.79 12.10 4.99
C ALA A 201 -15.71 11.25 5.90
N HIS A 202 -15.18 10.55 6.91
CA HIS A 202 -15.98 9.71 7.81
C HIS A 202 -16.93 10.52 8.71
N ASN A 203 -16.40 11.50 9.43
CA ASN A 203 -17.16 12.39 10.32
C ASN A 203 -17.74 13.61 9.60
N THR A 204 -17.29 13.85 8.37
CA THR A 204 -17.60 15.03 7.57
C THR A 204 -18.28 14.63 6.26
N ASP A 205 -17.80 15.11 5.13
CA ASP A 205 -18.29 14.80 3.80
C ASP A 205 -17.18 14.98 2.74
N ILE A 206 -17.48 14.58 1.50
CA ILE A 206 -16.55 14.71 0.37
C ILE A 206 -16.07 16.16 0.19
N PRO A 207 -16.93 17.20 0.13
CA PRO A 207 -16.47 18.59 0.07
C PRO A 207 -15.47 19.00 1.15
N PHE A 208 -15.63 18.55 2.40
CA PHE A 208 -14.69 18.83 3.47
C PHE A 208 -13.33 18.16 3.21
N ALA A 209 -13.34 16.87 2.90
CA ALA A 209 -12.15 16.05 2.64
C ALA A 209 -11.34 16.51 1.42
N VAL A 210 -11.96 17.23 0.46
CA VAL A 210 -11.27 17.80 -0.71
C VAL A 210 -10.08 18.66 -0.30
N ASN A 211 -10.16 19.45 0.78
CA ASN A 211 -9.05 20.34 1.14
C ASN A 211 -7.77 19.57 1.46
N ASN A 212 -7.88 18.51 2.28
CA ASN A 212 -6.75 17.66 2.62
C ASN A 212 -6.30 16.84 1.39
N THR A 213 -7.25 16.20 0.70
CA THR A 213 -6.96 15.39 -0.49
C THR A 213 -6.24 16.20 -1.57
N GLN A 214 -6.69 17.44 -1.81
CA GLN A 214 -6.04 18.35 -2.76
C GLN A 214 -4.63 18.71 -2.32
N TYR A 215 -4.41 19.04 -1.05
CA TYR A 215 -3.08 19.30 -0.54
C TYR A 215 -2.12 18.12 -0.77
N LEU A 216 -2.56 16.89 -0.51
CA LEU A 216 -1.74 15.69 -0.70
C LEU A 216 -1.38 15.46 -2.17
N ILE A 217 -2.38 15.49 -3.04
CA ILE A 217 -2.21 15.29 -4.48
C ILE A 217 -1.33 16.39 -5.08
N ASP A 218 -1.62 17.66 -4.80
CA ASP A 218 -0.83 18.78 -5.32
C ASP A 218 0.63 18.73 -4.83
N THR A 219 0.85 18.36 -3.56
CA THR A 219 2.21 18.19 -3.00
C THR A 219 3.04 17.19 -3.80
N MET A 220 2.43 16.09 -4.25
CA MET A 220 3.10 15.08 -5.06
C MET A 220 3.22 15.51 -6.53
N LEU A 221 2.10 15.90 -7.16
CA LEU A 221 2.04 16.20 -8.59
C LEU A 221 2.93 17.39 -8.99
N LEU A 222 3.11 18.37 -8.10
CA LEU A 222 3.98 19.53 -8.33
C LEU A 222 5.48 19.23 -8.17
N ASN A 223 5.86 18.02 -7.74
CA ASN A 223 7.25 17.61 -7.60
C ASN A 223 7.63 16.61 -8.70
N GLU A 224 8.24 17.12 -9.78
CA GLU A 224 8.61 16.31 -10.95
C GLU A 224 9.56 15.15 -10.63
N GLU A 225 10.54 15.37 -9.75
CA GLU A 225 11.49 14.33 -9.32
C GLU A 225 10.79 13.25 -8.49
N PHE A 226 9.78 13.62 -7.70
CA PHE A 226 8.93 12.66 -7.00
C PHE A 226 8.05 11.91 -8.00
N MET A 227 7.43 12.58 -8.97
CA MET A 227 6.49 11.92 -9.90
C MET A 227 7.14 10.99 -10.92
N ARG A 228 8.46 11.01 -11.09
CA ARG A 228 9.16 10.08 -11.98
C ARG A 228 8.99 8.63 -11.52
N ASN A 229 8.44 7.78 -12.39
CA ASN A 229 8.11 6.39 -12.11
C ASN A 229 7.25 6.22 -10.83
N THR A 230 6.37 7.18 -10.53
CA THR A 230 5.45 7.08 -9.38
C THR A 230 4.04 6.76 -9.85
N LEU A 231 3.42 5.80 -9.17
CA LEU A 231 1.98 5.53 -9.27
C LEU A 231 1.32 5.96 -7.97
N ILE A 232 0.31 6.83 -8.06
CA ILE A 232 -0.55 7.21 -6.93
C ILE A 232 -1.90 6.54 -7.12
N LEU A 233 -2.39 5.84 -6.11
CA LEU A 233 -3.74 5.31 -6.01
C LEU A 233 -4.50 6.13 -4.97
N LEU A 234 -5.51 6.87 -5.41
CA LEU A 234 -6.50 7.48 -4.51
C LEU A 234 -7.75 6.61 -4.53
N THR A 235 -8.13 6.10 -3.37
CA THR A 235 -9.24 5.16 -3.22
C THR A 235 -10.01 5.43 -1.94
N PHE A 236 -11.11 4.70 -1.77
CA PHE A 236 -11.83 4.57 -0.51
C PHE A 236 -11.61 3.16 0.06
N ASP A 237 -11.95 2.94 1.31
CA ASP A 237 -11.94 1.62 1.94
C ASP A 237 -13.21 0.81 1.58
N GLU A 238 -14.36 1.47 1.56
CA GLU A 238 -15.65 0.87 1.24
C GLU A 238 -16.69 1.93 0.88
N ASN A 239 -17.86 1.48 0.40
CA ASN A 239 -19.00 2.35 0.17
C ASN A 239 -19.94 2.41 1.38
N ASN A 240 -20.93 3.31 1.34
CA ASN A 240 -21.81 3.60 2.48
C ASN A 240 -23.02 2.63 2.58
N ILE A 241 -22.90 1.42 2.02
CA ILE A 241 -24.02 0.46 1.91
C ILE A 241 -24.11 -0.39 3.19
N TYR A 242 -24.43 0.26 4.31
CA TYR A 242 -24.61 -0.36 5.62
C TYR A 242 -26.07 -0.65 5.99
N ILE A 243 -27.02 -0.15 5.21
CA ILE A 243 -28.43 -0.08 5.59
C ILE A 243 -29.28 -1.09 4.82
N ASN A 244 -30.32 -1.59 5.50
CA ASN A 244 -31.29 -2.57 5.02
C ASN A 244 -31.91 -2.27 3.64
N ASP A 245 -31.84 -1.01 3.20
CA ASP A 245 -32.41 -0.55 1.94
C ASP A 245 -31.52 -0.88 0.72
N ASN A 246 -30.23 -1.16 0.92
CA ASN A 246 -29.23 -1.38 -0.14
C ASN A 246 -28.45 -2.70 0.00
N PHE A 247 -28.89 -3.61 0.88
CA PHE A 247 -28.22 -4.88 1.14
C PHE A 247 -28.05 -5.72 -0.14
N GLY A 248 -26.81 -6.07 -0.48
CA GLY A 248 -26.46 -6.88 -1.66
C GLY A 248 -26.01 -6.10 -2.90
N LEU A 249 -25.97 -4.76 -2.84
CA LEU A 249 -25.28 -3.97 -3.87
C LEU A 249 -23.76 -4.16 -3.78
N PRO A 250 -23.04 -4.10 -4.92
CA PRO A 250 -21.58 -4.25 -4.92
C PRO A 250 -20.91 -3.17 -4.08
N ASN A 251 -19.81 -3.49 -3.40
CA ASN A 251 -19.00 -2.55 -2.62
C ASN A 251 -18.19 -1.60 -3.54
N LEU A 252 -18.84 -0.99 -4.53
CA LEU A 252 -18.20 -0.22 -5.58
C LEU A 252 -17.80 1.16 -5.06
N ILE A 253 -16.51 1.48 -5.21
CA ILE A 253 -15.88 2.68 -4.67
C ILE A 253 -15.24 3.54 -5.76
N TYR A 254 -15.03 4.82 -5.46
CA TYR A 254 -14.24 5.70 -6.32
C TYR A 254 -12.76 5.32 -6.19
N THR A 255 -12.12 5.05 -7.32
CA THR A 255 -10.67 4.81 -7.37
C THR A 255 -10.08 5.41 -8.63
N VAL A 256 -9.01 6.19 -8.47
CA VAL A 256 -8.24 6.78 -9.58
C VAL A 256 -6.76 6.51 -9.40
N ALA A 257 -6.12 6.09 -10.50
CA ALA A 257 -4.68 5.95 -10.62
C ALA A 257 -4.11 7.20 -11.31
N LEU A 258 -3.13 7.84 -10.69
CA LEU A 258 -2.42 9.01 -11.22
C LEU A 258 -0.94 8.66 -11.43
N GLY A 259 -0.38 9.13 -12.54
CA GLY A 259 1.03 8.93 -12.86
C GLY A 259 1.42 9.62 -14.17
N ASN A 260 2.62 10.19 -14.24
CA ASN A 260 3.08 10.90 -15.45
C ASN A 260 3.64 9.96 -16.52
N ASP A 261 4.20 8.84 -16.10
CA ASP A 261 4.90 7.86 -16.94
C ASP A 261 4.53 6.41 -16.60
N THR A 262 3.67 6.19 -15.62
CA THR A 262 3.31 4.85 -15.09
C THR A 262 1.95 4.33 -15.57
N ILE A 263 1.12 5.18 -16.18
CA ILE A 263 -0.19 4.80 -16.77
C ILE A 263 -0.20 4.94 -18.30
N LYS A 264 -1.01 4.10 -18.96
CA LYS A 264 -1.12 4.06 -20.43
C LYS A 264 -2.11 5.07 -20.98
N CYS A 265 -3.10 5.47 -20.20
CA CYS A 265 -4.13 6.40 -20.62
C CYS A 265 -4.47 7.42 -19.52
N TYR A 266 -4.99 8.55 -19.98
CA TYR A 266 -5.50 9.67 -19.19
C TYR A 266 -6.92 9.92 -19.67
N ASP A 267 -7.82 10.38 -18.79
CA ASP A 267 -9.24 10.58 -19.12
C ASP A 267 -9.85 9.28 -19.70
N CYS A 268 -9.54 8.17 -19.03
CA CYS A 268 -9.95 6.83 -19.42
C CYS A 268 -10.47 6.04 -18.22
N VAL A 269 -11.26 5.02 -18.52
CA VAL A 269 -11.83 4.13 -17.51
C VAL A 269 -11.42 2.69 -17.81
N ASP A 270 -10.72 2.06 -16.86
CA ASP A 270 -10.52 0.62 -16.86
C ASP A 270 -11.71 -0.05 -16.16
N GLN A 271 -12.44 -0.90 -16.89
CA GLN A 271 -13.63 -1.60 -16.40
C GLN A 271 -13.33 -3.01 -15.88
N GLN A 272 -12.06 -3.41 -15.85
CA GLN A 272 -11.64 -4.66 -15.23
C GLN A 272 -12.03 -4.68 -13.74
N TYR A 273 -12.53 -5.81 -13.28
CA TYR A 273 -12.85 -6.02 -11.87
C TYR A 273 -11.57 -5.97 -11.03
N TYR A 274 -11.56 -5.09 -10.03
CA TYR A 274 -10.51 -4.93 -9.04
C TYR A 274 -11.11 -4.82 -7.64
N ASP A 275 -10.31 -5.14 -6.63
CA ASP A 275 -10.55 -4.75 -5.24
C ASP A 275 -9.20 -4.54 -4.52
N HIS A 276 -9.21 -4.41 -3.20
CA HIS A 276 -7.98 -4.18 -2.43
C HIS A 276 -6.90 -5.26 -2.58
N PHE A 277 -7.25 -6.51 -2.94
CA PHE A 277 -6.22 -7.51 -3.25
C PHE A 277 -5.46 -7.19 -4.54
N SER A 278 -6.11 -6.53 -5.50
CA SER A 278 -5.44 -6.12 -6.73
C SER A 278 -4.29 -5.15 -6.48
N GLN A 279 -4.33 -4.37 -5.39
CA GLN A 279 -3.18 -3.57 -4.96
C GLN A 279 -1.99 -4.47 -4.57
N VAL A 280 -2.22 -5.45 -3.69
CA VAL A 280 -1.17 -6.37 -3.21
C VAL A 280 -0.54 -7.11 -4.39
N VAL A 281 -1.36 -7.67 -5.28
CA VAL A 281 -0.89 -8.32 -6.51
C VAL A 281 -0.09 -7.36 -7.37
N THR A 282 -0.53 -6.10 -7.52
CA THR A 282 0.22 -5.11 -8.29
C THR A 282 1.61 -4.87 -7.70
N LEU A 283 1.74 -4.74 -6.39
CA LEU A 283 3.02 -4.50 -5.70
C LEU A 283 3.96 -5.69 -5.83
N GLU A 284 3.46 -6.91 -5.61
CA GLU A 284 4.25 -8.14 -5.76
C GLU A 284 4.77 -8.30 -7.18
N ARG A 285 3.89 -8.11 -8.19
CA ARG A 285 4.26 -8.25 -9.60
C ARG A 285 5.15 -7.12 -10.09
N ASN A 286 5.02 -5.92 -9.52
CA ASN A 286 5.84 -4.77 -9.89
C ASN A 286 7.31 -4.99 -9.54
N TRP A 287 7.61 -5.45 -8.34
CA TRP A 287 8.99 -5.70 -7.89
C TRP A 287 9.43 -7.16 -7.99
N ASN A 288 8.64 -8.01 -8.65
CA ASN A 288 8.91 -9.44 -8.80
C ASN A 288 9.19 -10.13 -7.45
N LEU A 289 8.34 -9.84 -6.46
CA LEU A 289 8.41 -10.41 -5.13
C LEU A 289 7.87 -11.84 -5.14
N SER A 290 8.24 -12.61 -4.10
CA SER A 290 7.48 -13.80 -3.75
C SER A 290 6.08 -13.42 -3.26
N THR A 291 5.21 -14.40 -3.10
CA THR A 291 3.90 -14.21 -2.45
C THR A 291 4.03 -14.30 -0.93
N ILE A 292 3.12 -13.65 -0.20
CA ILE A 292 3.03 -13.81 1.25
C ILE A 292 2.54 -15.24 1.56
N PRO A 293 3.30 -16.06 2.29
CA PRO A 293 2.88 -17.42 2.63
C PRO A 293 1.58 -17.46 3.43
N GLN A 294 0.71 -18.40 3.07
CA GLN A 294 -0.53 -18.64 3.79
C GLN A 294 -0.27 -19.32 5.15
N PRO A 295 -0.99 -18.96 6.22
CA PRO A 295 -0.82 -19.56 7.55
C PRO A 295 -1.09 -21.07 7.58
N ASP A 296 -1.95 -21.56 6.68
CA ASP A 296 -2.31 -22.97 6.57
C ASP A 296 -1.29 -23.81 5.78
N GLY A 297 -0.27 -23.17 5.19
CA GLY A 297 0.77 -23.83 4.40
C GLY A 297 0.33 -24.33 3.02
N SER A 298 -0.87 -23.97 2.55
CA SER A 298 -1.38 -24.36 1.22
C SER A 298 -0.54 -23.79 0.08
N GLY A 299 0.11 -22.64 0.31
CA GLY A 299 0.81 -21.88 -0.72
C GLY A 299 -0.14 -21.16 -1.69
N GLU A 300 -1.45 -21.27 -1.51
CA GLU A 300 -2.47 -20.69 -2.38
C GLU A 300 -3.11 -19.46 -1.74
N GLY A 301 -2.55 -18.27 -2.01
CA GLY A 301 -3.08 -17.01 -1.49
C GLY A 301 -4.15 -16.36 -2.35
N MET A 302 -4.79 -15.32 -1.82
CA MET A 302 -5.74 -14.51 -2.58
C MET A 302 -5.04 -13.86 -3.77
N ASP A 303 -3.77 -13.47 -3.64
CA ASP A 303 -2.92 -12.95 -4.71
C ASP A 303 -2.86 -13.81 -6.00
N MET A 304 -3.15 -15.11 -5.94
CA MET A 304 -3.20 -15.98 -7.11
C MET A 304 -4.49 -15.86 -7.92
N TRP A 305 -5.57 -15.38 -7.30
CA TRP A 305 -6.89 -15.29 -7.92
C TRP A 305 -7.20 -13.88 -8.44
N TRP A 306 -6.39 -12.90 -8.06
CA TRP A 306 -6.52 -11.50 -8.47
C TRP A 306 -5.51 -11.11 -9.53
N ARG A 307 -5.83 -10.04 -10.25
CA ARG A 307 -4.98 -9.46 -11.28
C ARG A 307 -4.37 -8.14 -10.79
N PRO A 308 -3.14 -7.80 -11.23
CA PRO A 308 -2.62 -6.47 -11.04
C PRO A 308 -3.45 -5.46 -11.82
N PHE A 309 -3.30 -4.17 -11.49
CA PHE A 309 -3.93 -3.10 -12.24
C PHE A 309 -3.54 -3.16 -13.72
N GLY A 310 -4.55 -2.96 -14.56
CA GLY A 310 -4.45 -2.92 -16.00
C GLY A 310 -3.90 -1.57 -16.44
N GLN A 311 -3.61 -1.47 -17.74
CA GLN A 311 -3.22 -0.20 -18.36
C GLN A 311 -2.02 0.52 -17.68
N LEU A 312 -1.19 -0.22 -16.94
CA LEU A 312 0.08 0.31 -16.46
C LEU A 312 1.13 0.28 -17.57
N ARG A 313 1.98 1.30 -17.58
CA ARG A 313 3.05 1.47 -18.56
C ARG A 313 4.34 0.89 -18.01
N ALA A 314 4.96 -0.03 -18.76
CA ALA A 314 6.29 -0.53 -18.47
C ALA A 314 7.34 0.32 -19.19
N ALA A 315 8.59 0.28 -18.72
CA ALA A 315 9.69 1.07 -19.30
C ALA A 315 10.00 0.72 -20.77
N ASP A 316 9.59 -0.45 -21.24
CA ASP A 316 9.73 -0.93 -22.62
C ASP A 316 8.49 -0.67 -23.50
N ASP A 317 7.39 -0.17 -22.94
CA ASP A 317 6.23 0.25 -23.71
C ASP A 317 6.55 1.53 -24.50
N ASN A 318 6.27 1.53 -25.82
CA ASN A 318 6.47 2.71 -26.66
C ASN A 318 5.66 3.89 -26.10
N ILE A 319 6.35 4.98 -25.77
CA ILE A 319 5.72 6.26 -25.37
C ILE A 319 4.98 6.80 -26.59
N CYS A 320 3.68 6.54 -26.69
CA CYS A 320 2.83 7.30 -27.59
C CYS A 320 2.64 8.68 -26.96
N ALA A 321 3.49 9.62 -27.35
CA ALA A 321 3.31 11.03 -27.06
C ALA A 321 2.08 11.51 -27.86
N TYR A 322 0.93 11.56 -27.19
CA TYR A 322 -0.37 11.98 -27.70
C TYR A 322 -1.06 11.04 -28.72
N ALA A 323 -2.33 10.73 -28.39
CA ALA A 323 -3.44 10.23 -29.24
C ALA A 323 -3.88 8.75 -28.99
N PRO A 324 -5.17 8.43 -29.22
CA PRO A 324 -6.20 8.20 -28.20
C PRO A 324 -6.54 6.72 -28.03
N CYS A 325 -7.08 6.35 -26.88
CA CYS A 325 -7.81 5.08 -26.73
C CYS A 325 -9.15 5.17 -27.48
N SER A 326 -9.12 5.13 -28.81
CA SER A 326 -10.33 5.10 -29.66
C SER A 326 -10.83 3.68 -29.95
N GLU A 327 -10.54 2.72 -29.09
CA GLU A 327 -11.25 1.45 -29.07
C GLU A 327 -11.84 1.31 -27.66
N TYR A 328 -13.16 1.52 -27.55
CA TYR A 328 -14.00 1.45 -26.34
C TYR A 328 -14.25 2.73 -25.51
N TYR A 329 -14.47 3.89 -26.16
CA TYR A 329 -15.19 5.00 -25.54
C TYR A 329 -16.36 5.42 -26.45
N ASP A 330 -17.60 5.09 -26.07
CA ASP A 330 -18.81 5.43 -26.82
C ASP A 330 -19.31 6.86 -26.55
N GLY A 331 -18.51 7.68 -25.88
CA GLY A 331 -18.78 9.10 -25.67
C GLY A 331 -19.90 9.38 -24.67
N LYS A 332 -20.23 8.43 -23.79
CA LYS A 332 -21.15 8.66 -22.68
C LYS A 332 -20.37 8.70 -21.37
N SER A 333 -19.89 9.88 -21.00
CA SER A 333 -19.80 10.20 -19.58
C SER A 333 -21.19 10.00 -18.97
N PRO A 334 -21.35 9.37 -17.80
CA PRO A 334 -22.59 9.47 -17.05
C PRO A 334 -22.92 10.96 -16.92
N ALA A 335 -24.18 11.34 -17.17
CA ALA A 335 -24.61 12.70 -16.88
C ALA A 335 -24.29 13.01 -15.40
N PRO A 336 -23.85 14.23 -15.05
CA PRO A 336 -23.73 14.63 -13.66
C PRO A 336 -25.07 14.36 -12.98
N SER A 337 -25.08 13.47 -11.98
CA SER A 337 -26.26 13.29 -11.13
C SER A 337 -26.54 14.63 -10.45
N ASP A 338 -27.73 15.17 -10.65
CA ASP A 338 -28.17 16.45 -10.07
C ASP A 338 -28.54 16.34 -8.57
N GLY A 339 -28.24 15.19 -7.94
CA GLY A 339 -28.51 14.92 -6.53
C GLY A 339 -29.99 14.70 -6.23
N ASN A 340 -30.84 14.50 -7.25
CA ASN A 340 -32.24 14.21 -7.04
C ASN A 340 -32.47 12.70 -6.85
N TRP A 341 -33.17 12.34 -5.79
CA TRP A 341 -33.35 10.96 -5.32
C TRP A 341 -34.10 10.01 -6.27
N GLU A 342 -34.65 10.51 -7.38
CA GLU A 342 -35.47 9.73 -8.32
C GLU A 342 -34.68 9.13 -9.50
N ASP A 343 -33.37 9.41 -9.64
CA ASP A 343 -32.56 8.99 -10.79
C ASP A 343 -31.58 7.82 -10.49
N GLN A 344 -31.83 7.06 -9.42
CA GLN A 344 -30.94 5.97 -8.93
C GLN A 344 -31.19 4.58 -9.56
N ASP A 345 -32.07 4.44 -10.55
CA ASP A 345 -32.23 3.17 -11.27
C ASP A 345 -31.28 3.14 -12.48
N TYR A 346 -30.17 2.39 -12.36
CA TYR A 346 -29.68 1.31 -13.27
C TYR A 346 -28.21 0.96 -13.04
#